data_AF-A0AAE0DZL2-F1
#
_entry.id   AF-A0AAE0DZL2-F1
#
_cell.length_a   1.000
_cell.length_b   1.000
_cell.length_c   1.000
_cell.angle_alpha   90.00
_cell.angle_beta   90.00
_cell.angle_gamma   90.00
#
_symmetry.space_group_name_H-M   'P 1'
#
loop_
_entity.id
_entity.type
_entity.pdbx_description
1 polymer ?
#
loop_
_entity_poly.entity_id
_entity_poly.type
_entity_poly.pdbx_seq_one_letter_code
_entity_poly.pdbx_strand_id
1 'polypeptide(L)'
;MGVLLHAAWIQVSEGVAAVSAVFKTRSGFKLAGAIVAEAKCWSMLQGGLTVDKSGPAELYFIKNASVEILADSLSLQPFTQEEWSSHQQQSINKVRKTNVRIQALDKQGNHLRNATISIEQKSPSFPFGCAMNKNILNNPAYQNWFTSRFKVTTFENEMKWYNTEPSPCHEDCWKFCDEHTF
;
A
#
# COMPACT_ATOMS: atom_id res chain seq x y z
N MET A 1 -8.05 -20.40 -0.24
CA MET A 1 -8.04 -19.00 -0.69
C MET A 1 -6.83 -18.84 -1.58
N GLY A 2 -7.01 -18.46 -2.85
CA GLY A 2 -5.90 -18.30 -3.79
C GLY A 2 -5.59 -16.83 -4.00
N VAL A 3 -4.31 -16.48 -4.07
CA VAL A 3 -3.87 -15.15 -4.51
C VAL A 3 -3.42 -15.26 -5.97
N LEU A 4 -3.90 -14.37 -6.81
CA LEU A 4 -3.43 -14.20 -8.18
C LEU A 4 -2.65 -12.90 -8.26
N LEU A 5 -1.42 -12.97 -8.75
CA LEU A 5 -0.69 -11.78 -9.17
C LEU A 5 -0.92 -11.57 -10.65
N HIS A 6 -1.17 -10.32 -11.02
CA HIS A 6 -1.21 -9.92 -12.41
C HIS A 6 -0.19 -8.82 -12.66
N ALA A 7 0.42 -8.88 -13.83
CA ALA A 7 1.29 -7.85 -14.35
C ALA A 7 0.96 -7.63 -15.82
N ALA A 8 0.84 -6.37 -16.24
CA ALA A 8 0.68 -5.99 -17.63
C ALA A 8 1.45 -4.70 -17.89
N TRP A 9 2.08 -4.60 -19.05
CA TRP A 9 2.58 -3.32 -19.54
C TRP A 9 1.42 -2.56 -20.17
N ILE A 10 1.21 -1.34 -19.71
CA ILE A 10 0.10 -0.49 -20.11
C ILE A 10 0.67 0.81 -20.67
N GLN A 11 0.12 1.22 -21.82
CA GLN A 11 0.32 2.52 -22.44
C GLN A 11 -1.03 3.03 -22.93
N VAL A 12 -1.18 4.35 -23.06
CA VAL A 12 -2.36 4.95 -23.71
C VAL A 12 -2.00 5.55 -25.05
N SER A 13 -2.95 5.64 -25.97
CA SER A 13 -2.68 6.21 -27.30
C SER A 13 -2.26 7.68 -27.24
N GLU A 14 -2.88 8.46 -26.35
CA GLU A 14 -2.70 9.90 -26.24
C GLU A 14 -2.81 10.38 -24.78
N GLY A 15 -2.09 11.47 -24.46
CA GLY A 15 -2.17 12.13 -23.16
C GLY A 15 -1.81 11.23 -21.98
N VAL A 16 -2.57 11.40 -20.89
CA VAL A 16 -2.41 10.68 -19.62
C VAL A 16 -3.78 10.19 -19.17
N ALA A 17 -3.88 8.93 -18.73
CA ALA A 17 -5.13 8.41 -18.17
C ALA A 17 -4.89 7.47 -16.99
N ALA A 18 -5.85 7.44 -16.06
CA ALA A 18 -5.88 6.43 -15.03
C ALA A 18 -6.47 5.15 -15.61
N VAL A 19 -5.72 4.05 -15.52
CA VAL A 19 -6.13 2.72 -15.99
C VAL A 19 -6.20 1.78 -14.79
N SER A 20 -7.35 1.13 -14.61
CA SER A 20 -7.61 0.15 -13.56
C SER A 20 -7.76 -1.25 -14.16
N ALA A 21 -7.10 -2.23 -13.55
CA ALA A 21 -7.31 -3.64 -13.83
C ALA A 21 -8.39 -4.20 -12.90
N VAL A 22 -9.44 -4.78 -13.47
CA VAL A 22 -10.60 -5.28 -12.73
C VAL A 22 -10.93 -6.70 -13.16
N PHE A 23 -11.04 -7.60 -12.19
CA PHE A 23 -11.52 -8.96 -12.43
C PHE A 23 -13.02 -9.03 -12.19
N LYS A 24 -13.77 -9.48 -13.19
CA LYS A 24 -15.15 -9.90 -13.02
C LYS A 24 -15.18 -11.38 -12.69
N THR A 25 -15.70 -11.68 -11.51
CA THR A 25 -15.85 -13.04 -10.98
C THR A 25 -17.32 -13.32 -10.74
N ARG A 26 -17.65 -14.56 -10.35
CA ARG A 26 -19.02 -14.90 -9.92
C ARG A 26 -19.49 -14.14 -8.68
N SER A 27 -18.57 -13.62 -7.86
CA SER A 27 -18.88 -12.81 -6.68
C SER A 27 -18.88 -11.30 -6.97
N GLY A 28 -18.76 -10.90 -8.24
CA GLY A 28 -18.75 -9.51 -8.68
C GLY A 28 -17.37 -9.03 -9.14
N PHE A 29 -17.24 -7.71 -9.23
CA PHE A 29 -16.02 -7.03 -9.68
C PHE A 29 -15.04 -6.84 -8.53
N LYS A 30 -13.77 -7.10 -8.80
CA LYS A 30 -12.67 -6.91 -7.86
C LYS A 30 -11.57 -6.09 -8.53
N LEU A 31 -11.26 -4.93 -7.95
CA LEU A 31 -10.11 -4.11 -8.37
C LEU A 31 -8.84 -4.88 -8.01
N ALA A 32 -7.96 -5.07 -9.00
CA ALA A 32 -6.70 -5.77 -8.81
C ALA A 32 -5.48 -4.86 -8.95
N GLY A 33 -5.66 -3.61 -9.37
CA GLY A 33 -4.59 -2.62 -9.45
C GLY A 33 -5.01 -1.41 -10.27
N ALA A 34 -4.32 -0.30 -10.09
CA ALA A 34 -4.51 0.90 -10.89
C ALA A 34 -3.17 1.59 -11.13
N ILE A 35 -3.05 2.26 -12.27
CA ILE A 35 -1.86 3.02 -12.67
C ILE A 35 -2.28 4.29 -13.40
N VAL A 36 -1.43 5.30 -13.38
CA VAL A 36 -1.50 6.43 -14.32
C VAL A 36 -0.59 6.09 -15.49
N ALA A 37 -1.18 5.90 -16.68
CA ALA A 37 -0.46 5.56 -17.90
C ALA A 37 -0.38 6.77 -18.82
N GLU A 38 0.71 6.87 -19.60
CA GLU A 38 1.01 8.00 -20.46
C GLU A 38 1.27 7.55 -21.89
N ALA A 39 1.01 8.42 -22.86
CA ALA A 39 1.32 8.15 -24.25
C ALA A 39 2.83 8.01 -24.47
N LYS A 40 3.22 7.08 -25.34
CA LYS A 40 4.62 6.78 -25.69
C LYS A 40 5.48 6.24 -24.52
N CYS A 41 4.89 6.00 -23.34
CA CYS A 41 5.59 5.45 -22.18
C CYS A 41 4.90 4.15 -21.72
N TRP A 42 5.64 3.05 -21.73
CA TRP A 42 5.15 1.78 -21.16
C TRP A 42 5.33 1.78 -19.65
N SER A 43 4.22 1.62 -18.93
CA SER A 43 4.22 1.54 -17.47
C SER A 43 3.66 0.19 -17.03
N MET A 44 4.33 -0.45 -16.08
CA MET A 44 3.92 -1.77 -15.62
C MET A 44 2.85 -1.65 -14.52
N LEU A 45 1.63 -2.08 -14.83
CA LEU A 45 0.56 -2.24 -13.86
C LEU A 45 0.74 -3.60 -13.20
N GLN A 46 1.08 -3.61 -11.91
CA GLN A 46 1.12 -4.81 -11.09
C GLN A 46 0.09 -4.75 -9.97
N GLY A 47 -0.46 -5.90 -9.63
CA GLY A 47 -1.24 -6.01 -8.40
C GLY A 47 -1.66 -7.42 -8.08
N GLY A 48 -2.50 -7.54 -7.07
CA GLY A 48 -2.92 -8.82 -6.51
C GLY A 48 -4.43 -8.90 -6.40
N LEU A 49 -4.94 -10.12 -6.54
CA LEU A 49 -6.34 -10.46 -6.32
C LEU A 49 -6.43 -11.66 -5.38
N THR A 50 -7.17 -11.51 -4.30
CA THR A 50 -7.57 -12.65 -3.47
C THR A 50 -8.96 -13.11 -3.87
N VAL A 51 -9.12 -14.39 -4.20
CA VAL A 51 -10.41 -14.98 -4.57
C VAL A 51 -10.89 -15.99 -3.52
N ASP A 52 -12.14 -15.82 -3.10
CA ASP A 52 -12.79 -16.69 -2.11
C ASP A 52 -13.34 -17.98 -2.74
N LYS A 53 -13.66 -17.94 -4.03
CA LYS A 53 -14.26 -19.06 -4.79
C LYS A 53 -13.52 -19.26 -6.10
N SER A 54 -13.25 -20.52 -6.44
CA SER A 54 -12.71 -20.89 -7.76
C SER A 54 -13.81 -20.82 -8.83
N GLY A 55 -13.44 -20.39 -10.04
CA GLY A 55 -14.35 -20.28 -11.17
C GLY A 55 -13.77 -19.43 -12.30
N PRO A 56 -14.46 -19.35 -13.45
CA PRO A 56 -14.06 -18.47 -14.53
C PRO A 56 -14.06 -17.00 -14.07
N ALA A 57 -13.08 -16.26 -14.55
CA ALA A 57 -12.94 -14.83 -14.31
C ALA A 57 -12.51 -14.13 -15.60
N GLU A 58 -12.98 -12.89 -15.79
CA GLU A 58 -12.65 -12.04 -16.92
C GLU A 58 -11.84 -10.85 -16.41
N LEU A 59 -10.69 -10.57 -17.01
CA LEU A 59 -9.88 -9.40 -16.70
C LEU A 59 -10.24 -8.25 -17.66
N TYR A 60 -10.55 -7.10 -17.08
CA TYR A 60 -10.86 -5.85 -17.79
C TYR A 60 -9.83 -4.78 -17.44
N PHE A 61 -9.49 -3.96 -18.43
CA PHE A 61 -8.82 -2.68 -18.22
C PHE A 61 -9.82 -1.54 -18.43
N ILE A 62 -10.04 -0.75 -17.39
CA ILE A 62 -11.00 0.35 -17.37
C ILE A 62 -10.24 1.66 -17.28
N LYS A 63 -10.63 2.65 -18.09
CA LYS A 63 -10.02 3.99 -18.15
C LYS A 63 -11.02 5.07 -17.81
N ASN A 64 -10.51 6.22 -17.35
CA ASN A 64 -11.30 7.41 -17.07
C ASN A 64 -11.30 8.45 -18.22
N ALA A 65 -10.70 8.13 -19.36
CA ALA A 65 -10.55 9.03 -20.51
C ALA A 65 -10.90 8.34 -21.83
N SER A 66 -11.25 9.13 -22.85
CA SER A 66 -11.58 8.66 -24.21
C SER A 66 -10.31 8.38 -25.05
N VAL A 67 -9.42 7.54 -24.54
CA VAL A 67 -8.14 7.15 -25.19
C VAL A 67 -8.07 5.64 -25.39
N GLU A 68 -7.26 5.13 -26.32
CA GLU A 68 -7.06 3.68 -26.46
C GLU A 68 -6.06 3.17 -25.42
N ILE A 69 -6.25 1.94 -24.96
CA ILE A 69 -5.31 1.26 -24.08
C ILE A 69 -4.52 0.27 -24.94
N LEU A 70 -3.21 0.43 -24.94
CA LEU A 70 -2.27 -0.55 -25.47
C LEU A 70 -1.81 -1.40 -24.28
N ALA A 71 -1.94 -2.71 -24.40
CA ALA A 71 -1.54 -3.66 -23.37
C ALA A 71 -0.61 -4.71 -23.98
N ASP A 72 0.48 -5.02 -23.29
CA ASP A 72 1.45 -6.02 -23.72
C ASP A 72 1.94 -6.86 -22.53
N SER A 73 2.43 -8.07 -22.83
CA SER A 73 3.12 -8.96 -21.90
C SER A 73 2.33 -9.22 -20.61
N LEU A 74 1.03 -9.51 -20.76
CA LEU A 74 0.14 -9.88 -19.67
C LEU A 74 0.61 -11.20 -19.04
N SER A 75 0.80 -11.19 -17.72
CA SER A 75 1.12 -12.38 -16.93
C SER A 75 0.13 -12.53 -15.78
N LEU A 76 -0.40 -13.74 -15.65
CA LEU A 76 -1.23 -14.16 -14.53
C LEU A 76 -0.54 -15.34 -13.85
N GLN A 77 -0.11 -15.13 -12.61
CA GLN A 77 0.59 -16.16 -11.85
C GLN A 77 -0.19 -16.46 -10.57
N PRO A 78 -0.57 -17.73 -10.32
CA PRO A 78 -1.04 -18.13 -9.01
C PRO A 78 0.10 -17.98 -8.01
N PHE A 79 -0.24 -17.56 -6.81
CA PHE A 79 0.70 -17.37 -5.74
C PHE A 79 0.07 -17.79 -4.42
N THR A 80 0.79 -18.60 -3.66
CA THR A 80 0.33 -19.04 -2.34
C THR A 80 0.60 -17.96 -1.29
N GLN A 81 -0.11 -18.03 -0.18
CA GLN A 81 0.12 -17.11 0.94
C GLN A 81 1.52 -17.33 1.55
N GLU A 82 2.00 -18.58 1.51
CA GLU A 82 3.30 -19.00 1.98
C GLU A 82 4.42 -18.42 1.11
N GLU A 83 4.30 -18.53 -0.22
CA GLU A 83 5.25 -17.92 -1.16
C GLU A 83 5.28 -16.40 -1.02
N TRP A 84 4.12 -15.76 -0.85
CA TRP A 84 4.04 -14.32 -0.59
C TRP A 84 4.76 -13.92 0.68
N SER A 85 4.50 -14.63 1.77
CA SER A 85 5.14 -14.38 3.05
C SER A 85 6.66 -14.61 2.97
N SER A 86 7.08 -15.67 2.27
CA SER A 86 8.49 -16.00 2.05
C SER A 86 9.21 -14.90 1.26
N HIS A 87 8.62 -14.42 0.15
CA HIS A 87 9.20 -13.36 -0.67
C HIS A 87 9.33 -12.03 0.10
N GLN A 88 8.32 -11.68 0.91
CA GLN A 88 8.42 -10.53 1.83
C GLN A 88 9.55 -10.72 2.83
N GLN A 89 9.67 -11.91 3.44
CA GLN A 89 10.71 -12.20 4.42
C GLN A 89 12.11 -12.15 3.82
N GLN A 90 12.29 -12.59 2.57
CA GLN A 90 13.54 -12.46 1.82
C GLN A 90 13.93 -10.99 1.63
N SER A 91 12.98 -10.16 1.19
CA SER A 91 13.20 -8.72 1.05
C SER A 91 13.57 -8.08 2.38
N ILE A 92 12.84 -8.40 3.46
CA ILE A 92 13.15 -7.92 4.83
C ILE A 92 14.56 -8.34 5.24
N ASN A 93 14.93 -9.61 5.04
CA ASN A 93 16.26 -10.10 5.40
C ASN A 93 17.36 -9.37 4.62
N LYS A 94 17.12 -9.05 3.33
CA LYS A 94 18.07 -8.36 2.45
C LYS A 94 18.22 -6.87 2.77
N VAL A 95 17.12 -6.17 3.05
CA VAL A 95 17.12 -4.69 3.11
C VAL A 95 16.92 -4.12 4.51
N ARG A 96 16.42 -4.92 5.46
CA ARG A 96 16.09 -4.47 6.83
C ARG A 96 16.84 -5.22 7.93
N LYS A 97 17.57 -6.29 7.61
CA LYS A 97 18.41 -7.01 8.57
C LYS A 97 19.87 -6.91 8.18
N THR A 98 20.73 -7.00 9.17
CA THR A 98 22.17 -7.09 8.99
C THR A 98 22.75 -8.09 9.98
N ASN A 99 23.89 -8.67 9.64
CA ASN A 99 24.61 -9.56 10.54
C ASN A 99 25.36 -8.72 11.57
N VAL A 100 25.13 -8.99 12.85
CA VAL A 100 25.82 -8.31 13.95
C VAL A 100 26.67 -9.33 14.71
N ARG A 101 27.92 -8.96 14.99
CA ARG A 101 28.81 -9.74 15.84
C ARG A 101 28.91 -9.06 17.21
N ILE A 102 28.54 -9.77 18.26
CA ILE A 102 28.68 -9.29 19.65
C ILE A 102 29.76 -10.11 20.33
N GLN A 103 30.70 -9.44 21.00
CA GLN A 103 31.78 -10.07 21.74
C GLN A 103 31.78 -9.54 23.18
N ALA A 104 31.84 -10.46 24.14
CA ALA A 104 32.02 -10.14 25.55
C ALA A 104 33.51 -10.33 25.90
N LEU A 105 34.20 -9.24 26.22
CA LEU A 105 35.64 -9.22 26.49
C LEU A 105 35.93 -8.77 27.92
N ASP A 106 37.01 -9.29 28.52
CA ASP A 106 37.55 -8.78 29.79
C ASP A 106 38.38 -7.50 29.57
N LYS A 107 38.95 -6.95 30.66
CA LYS A 107 39.80 -5.75 30.59
C LYS A 107 41.09 -5.96 29.80
N GLN A 108 41.49 -7.20 29.60
CA GLN A 108 42.71 -7.62 28.90
C GLN A 108 42.43 -7.99 27.43
N GLY A 109 41.18 -7.92 26.98
CA GLY A 109 40.77 -8.27 25.62
C GLY A 109 40.49 -9.75 25.39
N ASN A 110 40.48 -10.59 26.43
CA ASN A 110 40.16 -12.01 26.30
C ASN A 110 38.64 -12.24 26.30
N HIS A 111 38.20 -13.29 25.61
CA HIS A 111 36.78 -13.65 25.55
C HIS A 111 36.28 -14.14 26.92
N LEU A 112 35.19 -13.55 27.40
CA LEU A 112 34.49 -13.99 28.60
C LEU A 112 33.79 -15.33 28.34
N ARG A 113 34.12 -16.36 29.13
CA ARG A 113 33.43 -17.65 29.07
C ARG A 113 32.06 -17.55 29.73
N ASN A 114 31.06 -18.24 29.18
CA ASN A 114 29.70 -18.34 29.70
C ASN A 114 28.95 -16.99 29.85
N ALA A 115 29.27 -15.99 29.02
CA ALA A 115 28.52 -14.74 28.99
C ALA A 115 27.11 -14.96 28.42
N THR A 116 26.08 -14.46 29.11
CA THR A 116 24.70 -14.42 28.59
C THR A 116 24.42 -13.04 28.03
N ILE A 117 23.95 -12.99 26.77
CA ILE A 117 23.58 -11.75 26.09
C ILE A 117 22.06 -11.76 25.88
N SER A 118 21.38 -10.68 26.27
CA SER A 118 19.97 -10.44 25.95
C SER A 118 19.87 -9.20 25.07
N ILE A 119 19.08 -9.29 23.99
CA ILE A 119 18.86 -8.20 23.05
C ILE A 119 17.36 -7.94 23.00
N GLU A 120 16.96 -6.70 23.27
CA GLU A 120 15.57 -6.28 23.23
C GLU A 120 15.44 -5.04 22.35
N GLN A 121 14.56 -5.12 21.34
CA GLN A 121 14.27 -3.97 20.47
C GLN A 121 13.35 -2.99 21.20
N LYS A 122 13.86 -1.80 21.54
CA LYS A 122 13.08 -0.74 22.23
C LYS A 122 12.18 0.07 21.30
N SER A 123 12.60 0.28 20.06
CA SER A 123 11.83 1.01 19.04
C SER A 123 12.22 0.59 17.61
N PRO A 124 11.31 0.73 16.63
CA PRO A 124 11.65 0.61 15.22
C PRO A 124 12.39 1.87 14.74
N SER A 125 13.22 1.72 13.71
CA SER A 125 13.93 2.84 13.07
C SER A 125 13.06 3.69 12.15
N PHE A 126 11.83 3.25 11.87
CA PHE A 126 10.86 3.97 11.06
C PHE A 126 9.48 3.96 11.73
N PRO A 127 8.67 5.01 11.52
CA PRO A 127 7.32 5.06 12.05
C PRO A 127 6.44 3.98 11.40
N PHE A 128 5.72 3.23 12.23
CA PHE A 128 4.78 2.21 11.77
C PHE A 128 3.40 2.49 12.37
N GLY A 129 2.40 2.59 11.50
CA GLY A 129 1.06 3.06 11.83
C GLY A 129 -0.01 2.53 10.90
N CYS A 130 -1.25 2.86 11.21
CA CYS A 130 -2.40 2.63 10.33
C CYS A 130 -3.34 3.85 10.35
N ALA A 131 -4.26 3.89 9.39
CA ALA A 131 -5.30 4.91 9.36
C ALA A 131 -6.28 4.74 10.53
N MET A 132 -6.73 5.86 11.09
CA MET A 132 -7.67 5.92 12.20
C MET A 132 -8.92 6.67 11.77
N ASN A 133 -10.10 6.16 12.13
CA ASN A 133 -11.37 6.83 11.85
C ASN A 133 -12.09 7.22 13.14
N LYS A 134 -13.17 7.99 12.98
CA LYS A 134 -14.01 8.51 14.08
C LYS A 134 -14.49 7.47 15.09
N ASN A 135 -14.54 6.18 14.75
CA ASN A 135 -14.97 5.14 15.67
C ASN A 135 -14.02 5.02 16.88
N ILE A 136 -12.78 5.50 16.76
CA ILE A 136 -11.82 5.51 17.87
C ILE A 136 -12.33 6.32 19.07
N LEU A 137 -13.21 7.30 18.85
CA LEU A 137 -13.68 8.19 19.91
C LEU A 137 -14.56 7.46 20.95
N ASN A 138 -15.35 6.48 20.49
CA ASN A 138 -16.41 5.86 21.30
C ASN A 138 -16.26 4.34 21.46
N ASN A 139 -15.20 3.73 20.94
CA ASN A 139 -14.99 2.29 20.99
C ASN A 139 -13.71 1.94 21.79
N PRO A 140 -13.84 1.59 23.10
CA PRO A 140 -12.70 1.23 23.93
C PRO A 140 -11.90 0.02 23.41
N ALA A 141 -12.58 -0.96 22.78
CA ALA A 141 -11.89 -2.11 22.20
C ALA A 141 -10.99 -1.68 21.03
N TYR A 142 -11.47 -0.75 20.20
CA TYR A 142 -10.67 -0.17 19.13
C TYR A 142 -9.51 0.68 19.66
N GLN A 143 -9.74 1.51 20.69
CA GLN A 143 -8.69 2.29 21.36
C GLN A 143 -7.56 1.40 21.89
N ASN A 144 -7.91 0.33 22.61
CA ASN A 144 -6.94 -0.63 23.15
C ASN A 144 -6.20 -1.38 22.03
N TRP A 145 -6.93 -1.82 20.99
CA TRP A 145 -6.31 -2.49 19.84
C TRP A 145 -5.32 -1.59 19.10
N PHE A 146 -5.66 -0.32 18.92
CA PHE A 146 -4.86 0.67 18.20
C PHE A 146 -3.60 1.04 18.98
N THR A 147 -3.76 1.48 20.23
CA THR A 147 -2.66 1.97 21.08
C THR A 147 -1.66 0.87 21.43
N SER A 148 -2.08 -0.40 21.47
CA SER A 148 -1.17 -1.52 21.71
C SER A 148 -0.28 -1.88 20.51
N ARG A 149 -0.55 -1.33 19.31
CA ARG A 149 0.12 -1.73 18.05
C ARG A 149 0.84 -0.59 17.34
N PHE A 150 0.23 0.59 17.33
CA PHE A 150 0.65 1.68 16.46
C PHE A 150 1.03 2.91 17.29
N LYS A 151 2.16 3.52 16.93
CA LYS A 151 2.64 4.76 17.56
C LYS A 151 2.31 6.01 16.77
N VAL A 152 1.92 5.84 15.50
CA VAL A 152 1.59 6.94 14.58
C VAL A 152 0.33 6.62 13.79
N THR A 153 -0.35 7.65 13.29
CA THR A 153 -1.60 7.49 12.52
C THR A 153 -1.83 8.63 11.54
N THR A 154 -2.77 8.39 10.63
CA THR A 154 -3.39 9.42 9.77
C THR A 154 -4.89 9.23 9.87
N PHE A 155 -5.65 10.32 9.82
CA PHE A 155 -7.10 10.23 9.81
C PHE A 155 -7.62 9.70 8.48
N GLU A 156 -8.50 8.70 8.52
CA GLU A 156 -8.98 7.98 7.34
C GLU A 156 -9.73 8.93 6.40
N ASN A 157 -10.60 9.76 6.97
CA ASN A 157 -11.39 10.71 6.20
C ASN A 157 -11.49 12.08 6.87
N GLU A 158 -11.24 12.18 8.17
CA GLU A 158 -11.57 13.35 8.98
C GLU A 158 -10.76 14.60 8.58
N MET A 159 -9.65 14.43 7.85
CA MET A 159 -8.87 15.53 7.26
C MET A 159 -9.06 15.71 5.75
N LYS A 160 -9.98 14.96 5.12
CA LYS A 160 -10.27 15.14 3.70
C LYS A 160 -11.24 16.30 3.52
N TRP A 161 -11.09 17.01 2.41
CA TRP A 161 -11.83 18.24 2.11
C TRP A 161 -13.35 18.12 2.29
N TYR A 162 -13.97 17.01 1.88
CA TYR A 162 -15.42 16.80 2.04
C TYR A 162 -15.89 16.66 3.49
N ASN A 163 -14.97 16.43 4.44
CA ASN A 163 -15.27 16.40 5.88
C ASN A 163 -14.92 17.73 6.56
N THR A 164 -13.86 18.41 6.13
CA THR A 164 -13.44 19.70 6.71
C THR A 164 -14.13 20.90 6.07
N GLU A 165 -14.62 20.75 4.83
CA GLU A 165 -15.36 21.76 4.07
C GLU A 165 -16.56 21.09 3.36
N PRO A 166 -17.62 20.73 4.11
CA PRO A 166 -18.75 19.99 3.55
C PRO A 166 -19.63 20.82 2.61
N SER A 167 -19.50 22.14 2.65
CA SER A 167 -20.14 23.09 1.76
C SER A 167 -19.16 24.21 1.40
N PRO A 168 -19.27 24.82 0.20
CA PRO A 168 -18.41 25.95 -0.17
C PRO A 168 -18.42 27.04 0.91
N CYS A 169 -17.24 27.52 1.28
CA CYS A 169 -17.09 28.59 2.27
C CYS A 169 -17.62 28.24 3.68
N HIS A 170 -17.55 26.97 4.10
CA HIS A 170 -17.89 26.60 5.48
C HIS A 170 -16.83 27.08 6.48
N GLU A 171 -15.55 26.96 6.12
CA GLU A 171 -14.42 27.34 7.00
C GLU A 171 -13.66 28.56 6.46
N ASP A 172 -13.23 28.56 5.19
CA ASP A 172 -12.46 29.64 4.59
C ASP A 172 -13.02 30.08 3.24
N CYS A 173 -13.40 31.35 3.14
CA CYS A 173 -13.85 31.97 1.90
C CYS A 173 -12.78 32.99 1.46
N TRP A 174 -11.69 32.52 0.87
CA TRP A 174 -10.77 33.42 0.17
C TRP A 174 -11.46 33.88 -1.11
N LYS A 175 -12.20 34.98 -1.02
CA LYS A 175 -12.56 35.75 -2.20
C LYS A 175 -11.26 36.30 -2.78
N PHE A 176 -10.67 35.58 -3.72
CA PHE A 176 -9.89 36.23 -4.74
C PHE A 176 -10.89 37.16 -5.45
N CYS A 177 -10.84 38.44 -5.11
CA CYS A 177 -11.43 39.47 -5.93
C CYS A 177 -10.72 39.39 -7.29
N ASP A 178 -11.29 38.66 -8.25
CA ASP A 178 -11.08 38.91 -9.67
C ASP A 178 -11.86 40.20 -10.03
N GLU A 179 -11.45 41.32 -9.43
CA GLU A 179 -11.23 42.49 -10.26
C GLU A 179 -10.01 42.10 -11.08
N HIS A 180 -10.18 41.89 -12.39
CA HIS A 180 -9.24 42.19 -13.48
C HIS A 180 -9.83 41.55 -14.74
N THR A 181 -10.80 42.29 -15.28
CA THR A 181 -11.05 42.34 -16.71
C THR A 181 -9.73 42.57 -17.43
N PHE A 182 -9.30 41.64 -18.29
CA PHE A 182 -8.55 41.89 -19.51
C PHE A 182 -8.85 40.78 -20.52
#